data_AF-A0AAW2UAQ3-F1
#
_entry.id   AF-A0AAW2UAQ3-F1
#
_cell.length_a   1.000
_cell.length_b   1.000
_cell.length_c   1.000
_cell.angle_alpha   90.00
_cell.angle_beta   90.00
_cell.angle_gamma   90.00
#
_symmetry.space_group_name_H-M   'P 1'
#
loop_
_entity.id
_entity.type
_entity.pdbx_description
1 polymer ?
#
loop_
_entity_poly.entity_id
_entity_poly.type
_entity_poly.pdbx_seq_one_letter_code
_entity_poly.pdbx_strand_id
1 'polypeptide(L)'
;MTAIEDIHSSPLVKPGTSTSTVYRVAISVAVGLLEGCLINAGSRVMVFTSGPATTGPGMIVNSDLSYSIRTHRDLHNGYASYYKTSSEFYKQISHRLSDSSIILDLFACSLDQVGAAELKFPVESSGGFMMLGESFESEQFRKCLRHMFDRDDDGNLKMFFDASIEVVTTKDVKICGALGPCVSIQKKNDSVSDKVIGEGGTHVWKLGSSSFSYGPTCHPQGERNFAEDVIRWLDKTLIQFASKIWGLCTGRSI
;
A
#
# COMPACT_ATOMS: atom_id res chain seq x y z
N MET A 1 10.87 27.78 -14.83
CA MET A 1 9.50 27.35 -14.49
C MET A 1 9.51 25.84 -14.59
N THR A 2 9.33 25.16 -13.47
CA THR A 2 9.25 23.70 -13.45
C THR A 2 7.81 23.28 -13.77
N ALA A 3 7.60 22.17 -14.47
CA ALA A 3 6.26 21.73 -14.88
C ALA A 3 5.26 21.55 -13.71
N ILE A 4 5.75 21.46 -12.47
CA ILE A 4 4.94 21.38 -11.25
C ILE A 4 4.32 22.74 -10.90
N GLU A 5 5.04 23.85 -11.14
CA GLU A 5 4.56 25.21 -10.86
C GLU A 5 3.41 25.63 -11.79
N ASP A 6 3.30 24.96 -12.94
CA ASP A 6 2.28 25.22 -13.97
C ASP A 6 1.00 24.39 -13.76
N ILE A 7 0.92 23.58 -12.70
CA ILE A 7 -0.28 22.80 -12.39
C ILE A 7 -1.38 23.73 -11.87
N HIS A 8 -2.55 23.67 -12.53
CA HIS A 8 -3.74 24.44 -12.15
C HIS A 8 -4.92 23.52 -11.82
N SER A 9 -5.87 24.03 -11.04
CA SER A 9 -7.10 23.32 -10.72
C SER A 9 -7.90 22.97 -11.97
N SER A 10 -8.56 21.82 -11.96
CA SER A 10 -9.48 21.45 -13.03
C SER A 10 -10.68 22.40 -13.08
N PRO A 11 -11.34 22.54 -14.25
CA PRO A 11 -12.47 23.45 -14.41
C PRO A 11 -13.60 23.16 -13.42
N LEU A 12 -14.31 24.21 -12.99
CA LEU A 12 -15.41 24.12 -12.06
C LEU A 12 -16.53 23.21 -12.59
N VAL A 13 -17.04 22.34 -11.71
CA VAL A 13 -18.11 21.40 -12.02
C VAL A 13 -19.46 22.11 -12.03
N LYS A 14 -20.41 21.59 -12.81
CA LYS A 14 -21.81 22.05 -12.78
C LYS A 14 -22.40 21.96 -11.35
N PRO A 15 -23.28 22.89 -10.96
CA PRO A 15 -23.95 22.83 -9.66
C PRO A 15 -24.63 21.48 -9.44
N GLY A 16 -24.44 20.88 -8.26
CA GLY A 16 -25.04 19.58 -7.90
C GLY A 16 -24.22 18.35 -8.30
N THR A 17 -23.04 18.51 -8.90
CA THR A 17 -22.18 17.38 -9.31
C THR A 17 -20.79 17.53 -8.70
N SER A 18 -20.23 16.40 -8.23
CA SER A 18 -18.85 16.27 -7.74
C SER A 18 -17.83 16.36 -8.88
N THR A 19 -16.59 16.72 -8.55
CA THR A 19 -15.48 16.68 -9.51
C THR A 19 -15.32 15.28 -10.11
N SER A 20 -15.08 15.24 -11.42
CA SER A 20 -14.82 13.99 -12.12
C SER A 20 -13.41 13.53 -11.79
N THR A 21 -13.32 12.42 -11.07
CA THR A 21 -12.06 11.83 -10.62
C THR A 21 -11.98 10.39 -11.11
N VAL A 22 -10.87 10.02 -11.75
CA VAL A 22 -10.68 8.70 -12.39
C VAL A 22 -9.37 8.06 -11.92
N TYR A 23 -9.36 7.47 -10.73
CA TYR A 23 -8.15 6.82 -10.19
C TYR A 23 -7.66 5.68 -11.05
N ARG A 24 -8.59 4.80 -11.47
CA ARG A 24 -8.25 3.61 -12.25
C ARG A 24 -7.40 3.94 -13.46
N VAL A 25 -7.86 4.89 -14.28
CA VAL A 25 -7.21 5.17 -15.56
C VAL A 25 -5.82 5.74 -15.29
N ALA A 26 -5.71 6.67 -14.34
CA ALA A 26 -4.42 7.23 -13.95
C ALA A 26 -3.45 6.14 -13.44
N ILE A 27 -3.87 5.30 -12.48
CA ILE A 27 -3.05 4.22 -11.93
C ILE A 27 -2.69 3.20 -13.02
N SER A 28 -3.65 2.78 -13.84
CA SER A 28 -3.42 1.77 -14.88
C SER A 28 -2.45 2.25 -15.96
N VAL A 29 -2.54 3.53 -16.34
CA VAL A 29 -1.62 4.16 -17.29
C VAL A 29 -0.23 4.29 -16.69
N ALA A 30 -0.12 4.74 -15.44
CA ALA A 30 1.17 4.83 -14.74
C ALA A 30 1.85 3.46 -14.62
N VAL A 31 1.11 2.44 -14.18
CA VAL A 31 1.60 1.06 -14.10
C VAL A 31 1.98 0.53 -15.49
N GLY A 32 1.15 0.74 -16.51
CA GLY A 32 1.44 0.30 -17.88
C GLY A 32 2.66 0.98 -18.49
N LEU A 33 2.91 2.24 -18.16
CA LEU A 33 4.10 2.96 -18.59
C LEU A 33 5.36 2.38 -17.91
N LEU A 34 5.31 2.10 -16.61
CA LEU A 34 6.42 1.49 -15.88
C LEU A 34 6.72 0.07 -16.39
N GLU A 35 5.67 -0.73 -16.63
CA GLU A 35 5.78 -2.07 -17.26
C GLU A 35 6.45 -2.01 -18.64
N GLY A 36 6.18 -0.95 -19.43
CA GLY A 36 6.73 -0.80 -20.78
C GLY A 36 8.14 -0.17 -20.83
N CYS A 37 8.52 0.62 -19.83
CA CYS A 37 9.79 1.37 -19.84
C CYS A 37 10.90 0.73 -19.00
N LEU A 38 10.58 -0.11 -18.02
CA LEU A 38 11.56 -0.59 -17.03
C LEU A 38 11.58 -2.12 -16.98
N ILE A 39 12.72 -2.72 -17.33
CA ILE A 39 12.98 -4.14 -17.06
C ILE A 39 13.79 -4.21 -15.75
N ASN A 40 13.16 -4.74 -14.70
CA ASN A 40 13.79 -5.18 -13.46
C ASN A 40 14.28 -4.11 -12.45
N ALA A 41 13.63 -2.94 -12.41
CA ALA A 41 13.89 -1.92 -11.39
C ALA A 41 12.65 -1.65 -10.54
N GLY A 42 12.83 -1.69 -9.23
CA GLY A 42 11.79 -1.32 -8.28
C GLY A 42 11.30 0.11 -8.48
N SER A 43 9.98 0.30 -8.50
CA SER A 43 9.35 1.57 -8.85
C SER A 43 8.25 1.95 -7.87
N ARG A 44 7.89 3.24 -7.83
CA ARG A 44 6.87 3.78 -6.92
C ARG A 44 5.90 4.68 -7.67
N VAL A 45 4.61 4.41 -7.53
CA VAL A 45 3.50 5.23 -8.01
C VAL A 45 2.85 5.87 -6.79
N MET A 46 2.95 7.20 -6.68
CA MET A 46 2.32 7.96 -5.61
C MET A 46 1.04 8.62 -6.11
N VAL A 47 -0.11 8.24 -5.56
CA VAL A 47 -1.42 8.81 -5.90
C VAL A 47 -1.78 9.88 -4.89
N PHE A 48 -1.94 11.12 -5.36
CA PHE A 48 -2.45 12.23 -4.55
C PHE A 48 -3.90 12.52 -4.94
N THR A 49 -4.81 12.48 -3.96
CA THR A 49 -6.24 12.66 -4.21
C THR A 49 -6.95 13.47 -3.13
N SER A 50 -8.03 14.17 -3.51
CA SER A 50 -8.85 14.98 -2.60
C SER A 50 -10.35 14.66 -2.63
N GLY A 51 -10.73 13.49 -3.13
CA GLY A 51 -12.14 13.09 -3.21
C GLY A 51 -12.32 11.83 -4.05
N PRO A 52 -13.40 11.08 -3.88
CA PRO A 52 -13.55 9.72 -4.41
C PRO A 52 -13.60 9.67 -5.94
N ALA A 53 -13.32 8.49 -6.52
CA ALA A 53 -13.51 8.28 -7.95
C ALA A 53 -15.01 8.29 -8.30
N THR A 54 -15.40 9.18 -9.22
CA THR A 54 -16.80 9.44 -9.61
C THR A 54 -17.08 9.10 -11.07
N THR A 55 -16.06 8.66 -11.82
CA THR A 55 -16.19 8.38 -13.26
C THR A 55 -15.31 7.20 -13.67
N GLY A 56 -15.81 6.41 -14.63
CA GLY A 56 -15.10 5.26 -15.19
C GLY A 56 -15.14 4.00 -14.32
N PRO A 57 -14.45 2.92 -14.72
CA PRO A 57 -14.40 1.71 -13.92
C PRO A 57 -13.57 1.95 -12.64
N GLY A 58 -13.94 1.29 -11.54
CA GLY A 58 -13.39 1.62 -10.21
C GLY A 58 -14.03 2.85 -9.55
N MET A 59 -15.19 3.30 -10.05
CA MET A 59 -16.03 4.31 -9.42
C MET A 59 -16.43 3.88 -8.00
N ILE A 60 -16.39 4.84 -7.08
CA ILE A 60 -16.67 4.66 -5.65
C ILE A 60 -18.04 5.22 -5.28
N VAL A 61 -18.43 6.33 -5.91
CA VAL A 61 -19.72 7.01 -5.73
C VAL A 61 -20.17 7.64 -7.03
N ASN A 62 -21.47 7.85 -7.20
CA ASN A 62 -21.98 8.61 -8.35
C ASN A 62 -21.49 10.07 -8.29
N SER A 63 -21.36 10.70 -9.46
CA SER A 63 -21.02 12.12 -9.54
C SER A 63 -22.13 13.04 -9.01
N ASP A 64 -23.39 12.63 -9.05
CA ASP A 64 -24.51 13.38 -8.49
C ASP A 64 -24.48 13.35 -6.95
N LEU A 65 -24.50 14.54 -6.34
CA LEU A 65 -24.46 14.74 -4.90
C LEU A 65 -25.72 14.22 -4.17
N SER A 66 -26.78 13.87 -4.90
CA SER A 66 -27.95 13.19 -4.34
C SER A 66 -27.62 11.79 -3.80
N TYR A 67 -26.54 11.18 -4.30
CA TYR A 67 -26.05 9.88 -3.85
C TYR A 67 -25.02 10.07 -2.73
N SER A 68 -25.32 9.55 -1.54
CA SER A 68 -24.38 9.54 -0.43
C SER A 68 -23.24 8.54 -0.67
N ILE A 69 -22.06 8.87 -0.16
CA ILE A 69 -20.96 7.90 -0.08
C ILE A 69 -21.35 6.83 0.96
N ARG A 70 -21.07 5.55 0.63
CA ARG A 70 -21.40 4.40 1.49
C ARG A 70 -20.82 4.54 2.90
N THR A 71 -21.51 3.95 3.86
CA THR A 71 -21.08 3.83 5.26
C THR A 71 -20.68 2.39 5.59
N HIS A 72 -20.11 2.18 6.79
CA HIS A 72 -19.84 0.83 7.28
C HIS A 72 -21.11 -0.03 7.40
N ARG A 73 -22.25 0.59 7.72
CA ARG A 73 -23.56 -0.08 7.76
C ARG A 73 -23.99 -0.53 6.37
N ASP A 74 -23.76 0.28 5.34
CA ASP A 74 -24.10 -0.06 3.97
C ASP A 74 -23.23 -1.20 3.43
N LEU A 75 -21.94 -1.23 3.81
CA LEU A 75 -21.04 -2.34 3.51
C LEU A 75 -21.51 -3.64 4.17
N HIS A 76 -21.84 -3.58 5.46
CA HIS A 76 -22.28 -4.76 6.22
C HIS A 76 -23.60 -5.34 5.68
N ASN A 77 -24.54 -4.48 5.30
CA ASN A 77 -25.85 -4.89 4.79
C ASN A 77 -25.88 -5.14 3.28
N GLY A 78 -24.77 -4.93 2.57
CA GLY A 78 -24.68 -5.13 1.12
C GLY A 78 -25.39 -4.05 0.27
N TYR A 79 -25.67 -2.87 0.84
CA TYR A 79 -26.29 -1.74 0.13
C TYR A 79 -25.29 -0.86 -0.64
N ALA A 80 -23.99 -1.13 -0.51
CA ALA A 80 -22.95 -0.42 -1.24
C ALA A 80 -22.79 -0.95 -2.68
N SER A 81 -23.62 -0.46 -3.60
CA SER A 81 -23.71 -0.92 -5.00
C SER A 81 -22.39 -0.91 -5.76
N TYR A 82 -21.54 0.11 -5.55
CA TYR A 82 -20.26 0.23 -6.25
C TYR A 82 -19.11 -0.54 -5.60
N TYR A 83 -19.20 -0.87 -4.31
CA TYR A 83 -18.04 -1.34 -3.53
C TYR A 83 -17.48 -2.67 -4.02
N LYS A 84 -18.32 -3.65 -4.30
CA LYS A 84 -17.86 -4.98 -4.73
C LYS A 84 -17.13 -4.91 -6.07
N THR A 85 -17.73 -4.22 -7.04
CA THR A 85 -17.17 -4.07 -8.39
C THR A 85 -15.87 -3.26 -8.38
N SER A 86 -15.81 -2.17 -7.62
CA SER A 86 -14.61 -1.34 -7.50
C SER A 86 -13.49 -2.04 -6.73
N SER A 87 -13.79 -2.69 -5.61
CA SER A 87 -12.81 -3.44 -4.83
C SER A 87 -12.19 -4.57 -5.64
N GLU A 88 -13.01 -5.36 -6.35
CA GLU A 88 -12.49 -6.42 -7.22
C GLU A 88 -11.62 -5.85 -8.35
N PHE A 89 -12.04 -4.72 -8.90
CA PHE A 89 -11.28 -4.03 -9.93
C PHE A 89 -9.87 -3.60 -9.43
N TYR A 90 -9.79 -2.96 -8.27
CA TYR A 90 -8.50 -2.52 -7.72
C TYR A 90 -7.64 -3.70 -7.23
N LYS A 91 -8.24 -4.80 -6.78
CA LYS A 91 -7.52 -6.06 -6.48
C LYS A 91 -6.80 -6.63 -7.70
N GLN A 92 -7.39 -6.52 -8.89
CA GLN A 92 -6.73 -6.99 -10.12
C GLN A 92 -5.43 -6.21 -10.42
N ILE A 93 -5.34 -4.94 -10.00
CA ILE A 93 -4.12 -4.15 -10.14
C ILE A 93 -2.99 -4.68 -9.25
N SER A 94 -3.29 -5.26 -8.08
CA SER A 94 -2.29 -5.82 -7.15
C SER A 94 -1.35 -6.83 -7.78
N HIS A 95 -1.86 -7.67 -8.69
CA HIS A 95 -1.05 -8.66 -9.40
C HIS A 95 0.01 -7.97 -10.27
N ARG A 96 -0.40 -6.98 -11.05
CA ARG A 96 0.50 -6.18 -11.90
C ARG A 96 1.56 -5.44 -11.10
N LEU A 97 1.18 -4.88 -9.95
CA LEU A 97 2.09 -4.21 -9.02
C LEU A 97 3.16 -5.19 -8.51
N SER A 98 2.73 -6.36 -8.05
CA SER A 98 3.61 -7.41 -7.50
C SER A 98 4.58 -7.96 -8.53
N ASP A 99 4.09 -8.27 -9.74
CA ASP A 99 4.89 -8.86 -10.82
C ASP A 99 5.98 -7.89 -11.31
N SER A 100 5.65 -6.60 -11.34
CA SER A 100 6.54 -5.55 -11.86
C SER A 100 7.37 -4.84 -10.79
N SER A 101 7.31 -5.29 -9.53
CA SER A 101 7.99 -4.64 -8.39
C SER A 101 7.61 -3.15 -8.24
N ILE A 102 6.34 -2.83 -8.54
CA ILE A 102 5.79 -1.47 -8.45
C ILE A 102 5.03 -1.33 -7.14
N ILE A 103 5.30 -0.22 -6.47
CA ILE A 103 4.69 0.13 -5.19
C ILE A 103 3.63 1.19 -5.42
N LEU A 104 2.46 1.02 -4.82
CA LEU A 104 1.37 1.98 -4.92
C LEU A 104 1.15 2.68 -3.59
N ASP A 105 1.46 3.96 -3.50
CA ASP A 105 1.11 4.80 -2.35
C ASP A 105 -0.18 5.58 -2.62
N LEU A 106 -0.98 5.79 -1.57
CA LEU A 106 -2.17 6.63 -1.57
C LEU A 106 -2.03 7.74 -0.54
N PHE A 107 -1.95 8.97 -1.00
CA PHE A 107 -2.05 10.18 -0.18
C PHE A 107 -3.39 10.86 -0.47
N ALA A 108 -4.30 10.79 0.48
CA ALA A 108 -5.63 11.31 0.35
C ALA A 108 -5.89 12.42 1.37
N CYS A 109 -6.24 13.61 0.90
CA CYS A 109 -6.60 14.73 1.76
C CYS A 109 -7.98 15.27 1.37
N SER A 110 -8.99 14.97 2.17
CA SER A 110 -10.40 15.27 1.88
C SER A 110 -11.20 15.33 3.19
N LEU A 111 -12.24 16.16 3.22
CA LEU A 111 -13.23 16.16 4.32
C LEU A 111 -14.21 14.99 4.21
N ASP A 112 -14.41 14.48 2.99
CA ASP A 112 -15.23 13.31 2.69
C ASP A 112 -14.38 12.07 2.41
N GLN A 113 -15.01 10.89 2.37
CA GLN A 113 -14.34 9.64 2.01
C GLN A 113 -13.77 9.67 0.59
N VAL A 114 -12.55 9.15 0.41
CA VAL A 114 -11.87 9.06 -0.90
C VAL A 114 -11.94 7.68 -1.54
N GLY A 115 -12.58 6.70 -0.90
CA GLY A 115 -12.53 5.30 -1.34
C GLY A 115 -11.23 4.56 -0.96
N ALA A 116 -10.72 4.87 0.23
CA ALA A 116 -9.59 4.17 0.83
C ALA A 116 -9.86 2.66 0.96
N ALA A 117 -11.11 2.25 1.25
CA ALA A 117 -11.49 0.85 1.41
C ALA A 117 -11.25 0.02 0.14
N GLU A 118 -11.56 0.58 -1.03
CA GLU A 118 -11.37 -0.06 -2.33
C GLU A 118 -9.89 -0.17 -2.72
N LEU A 119 -9.10 0.85 -2.37
CA LEU A 119 -7.66 0.95 -2.68
C LEU A 119 -6.76 0.30 -1.63
N LYS A 120 -7.31 -0.09 -0.47
CA LYS A 120 -6.55 -0.66 0.65
C LYS A 120 -5.71 -1.85 0.21
N PHE A 121 -6.33 -2.82 -0.45
CA PHE A 121 -5.67 -4.06 -0.81
C PHE A 121 -4.47 -3.88 -1.75
N PRO A 122 -4.55 -3.16 -2.91
CA PRO A 122 -3.38 -2.96 -3.77
C PRO A 122 -2.28 -2.10 -3.14
N VAL A 123 -2.62 -1.16 -2.27
CA VAL A 123 -1.62 -0.40 -1.52
C VAL A 123 -0.87 -1.33 -0.55
N GLU A 124 -1.58 -2.06 0.30
CA GLU A 124 -0.96 -2.94 1.31
C GLU A 124 -0.18 -4.11 0.68
N SER A 125 -0.73 -4.75 -0.36
CA SER A 125 -0.08 -5.89 -1.02
C SER A 125 1.19 -5.50 -1.78
N SER A 126 1.26 -4.28 -2.32
CA SER A 126 2.49 -3.75 -2.92
C SER A 126 3.49 -3.17 -1.90
N GLY A 127 3.13 -3.18 -0.61
CA GLY A 127 3.85 -2.56 0.50
C GLY A 127 3.92 -1.03 0.40
N GLY A 128 2.98 -0.42 -0.31
CA GLY A 128 2.85 1.02 -0.34
C GLY A 128 2.22 1.58 0.93
N PHE A 129 2.26 2.89 1.03
CA PHE A 129 1.79 3.67 2.16
C PHE A 129 0.42 4.28 1.88
N MET A 130 -0.47 4.25 2.87
CA MET A 130 -1.76 4.94 2.82
C MET A 130 -1.82 6.03 3.89
N MET A 131 -1.97 7.29 3.48
CA MET A 131 -2.18 8.43 4.35
C MET A 131 -3.51 9.09 4.06
N LEU A 132 -4.33 9.22 5.09
CA LEU A 132 -5.60 9.93 5.05
C LEU A 132 -5.48 11.18 5.93
N GLY A 133 -5.89 12.32 5.41
CA GLY A 133 -5.93 13.59 6.11
C GLY A 133 -7.04 14.50 5.56
N GLU A 134 -7.12 15.71 6.08
CA GLU A 134 -8.12 16.70 5.64
C GLU A 134 -7.56 17.64 4.57
N SER A 135 -6.26 17.96 4.63
CA SER A 135 -5.61 18.91 3.73
C SER A 135 -4.14 18.57 3.48
N PHE A 136 -3.71 18.75 2.22
CA PHE A 136 -2.31 18.66 1.81
C PHE A 136 -1.44 19.80 2.38
N GLU A 137 -2.05 20.86 2.89
CA GLU A 137 -1.33 21.95 3.57
C GLU A 137 -0.98 21.59 5.02
N SER A 138 -1.57 20.51 5.56
CA SER A 138 -1.35 20.10 6.94
C SER A 138 0.12 19.74 7.21
N GLU A 139 0.60 20.13 8.40
CA GLU A 139 1.94 19.72 8.86
C GLU A 139 2.05 18.19 8.98
N GLN A 140 0.95 17.50 9.24
CA GLN A 140 0.92 16.04 9.26
C GLN A 140 1.31 15.47 7.88
N PHE A 141 0.60 15.86 6.81
CA PHE A 141 0.94 15.42 5.45
C PHE A 141 2.39 15.78 5.09
N ARG A 142 2.79 17.03 5.34
CA ARG A 142 4.14 17.52 5.02
C ARG A 142 5.23 16.71 5.74
N LYS A 143 5.01 16.35 7.01
CA LYS A 143 5.94 15.52 7.78
C LYS A 143 5.98 14.08 7.26
N CYS A 144 4.82 13.47 6.99
CA CYS A 144 4.76 12.10 6.48
C CYS A 144 5.44 11.98 5.11
N LEU A 145 5.18 12.92 4.21
CA LEU A 145 5.83 12.94 2.89
C LEU A 145 7.34 13.13 3.01
N ARG A 146 7.81 14.04 3.86
CA ARG A 146 9.26 14.22 4.11
C ARG A 146 9.91 12.95 4.63
N HIS A 147 9.27 12.31 5.62
CA HIS A 147 9.81 11.13 6.29
C HIS A 147 9.89 9.91 5.36
N MET A 148 8.99 9.80 4.37
CA MET A 148 9.09 8.79 3.30
C MET A 148 10.40 8.88 2.50
N PHE A 149 10.99 10.07 2.38
CA PHE A 149 12.24 10.32 1.67
C PHE A 149 13.42 10.57 2.61
N ASP A 150 13.33 10.11 3.86
CA ASP A 150 14.45 10.18 4.79
C ASP A 150 15.68 9.48 4.26
N ARG A 151 16.83 10.00 4.67
CA ARG A 151 18.13 9.47 4.28
C ARG A 151 18.86 8.85 5.47
N ASP A 152 19.73 7.89 5.17
CA ASP A 152 20.69 7.34 6.13
C ASP A 152 21.93 8.24 6.26
N ASP A 153 22.86 7.82 7.12
CA ASP A 153 24.10 8.55 7.41
C ASP A 153 24.99 8.67 6.16
N ASP A 154 24.81 7.77 5.19
CA ASP A 154 25.51 7.76 3.90
C ASP A 154 24.80 8.62 2.83
N GLY A 155 23.64 9.20 3.17
CA GLY A 155 22.86 10.06 2.29
C GLY A 155 21.96 9.32 1.30
N ASN A 156 21.82 8.00 1.42
CA ASN A 156 20.91 7.19 0.61
C ASN A 156 19.50 7.21 1.18
N LEU A 157 18.49 7.05 0.32
CA LEU A 157 17.09 6.96 0.77
C LEU A 157 16.86 5.70 1.60
N LYS A 158 16.17 5.83 2.74
CA LYS A 158 15.73 4.72 3.61
C LYS A 158 14.51 4.00 3.03
N MET A 159 14.66 3.49 1.81
CA MET A 159 13.65 2.72 1.10
C MET A 159 14.31 1.58 0.34
N PHE A 160 13.61 0.46 0.24
CA PHE A 160 14.13 -0.74 -0.41
C PHE A 160 13.05 -1.30 -1.33
N PHE A 161 13.40 -1.54 -2.58
CA PHE A 161 12.47 -2.14 -3.53
C PHE A 161 12.89 -3.56 -3.88
N ASP A 162 11.91 -4.37 -4.30
CA ASP A 162 12.14 -5.72 -4.84
C ASP A 162 12.88 -6.67 -3.89
N ALA A 163 12.72 -6.50 -2.58
CA ALA A 163 13.35 -7.37 -1.59
C ALA A 163 12.67 -8.74 -1.56
N SER A 164 13.46 -9.79 -1.34
CA SER A 164 12.96 -11.15 -1.12
C SER A 164 13.46 -11.70 0.22
N ILE A 165 12.57 -12.32 0.99
CA ILE A 165 12.91 -13.07 2.20
C ILE A 165 12.75 -14.56 1.90
N GLU A 166 13.82 -15.31 2.14
CA GLU A 166 13.81 -16.77 2.19
C GLU A 166 13.94 -17.23 3.63
N VAL A 167 13.06 -18.14 4.05
CA VAL A 167 13.08 -18.74 5.37
C VAL A 167 13.56 -20.19 5.25
N VAL A 168 14.65 -20.49 5.96
CA VAL A 168 15.23 -21.83 6.03
C VAL A 168 15.03 -22.36 7.43
N THR A 169 14.48 -23.57 7.55
CA THR A 169 14.19 -24.22 8.83
C THR A 169 14.88 -25.58 8.94
N THR A 170 14.98 -26.10 10.16
CA THR A 170 15.33 -27.50 10.40
C THR A 170 14.19 -28.43 9.97
N LYS A 171 14.47 -29.72 9.78
CA LYS A 171 13.52 -30.72 9.26
C LYS A 171 12.23 -30.85 10.08
N ASP A 172 12.31 -30.56 11.38
CA ASP A 172 11.20 -30.70 12.34
C ASP A 172 10.30 -29.45 12.43
N VAL A 173 10.68 -28.37 11.74
CA VAL A 173 9.92 -27.12 11.74
C VAL A 173 9.33 -26.86 10.36
N LYS A 174 8.02 -26.69 10.30
CA LYS A 174 7.28 -26.37 9.07
C LYS A 174 6.82 -24.92 9.02
N ILE A 175 6.80 -24.36 7.81
CA ILE A 175 6.42 -22.99 7.48
C ILE A 175 4.95 -22.99 7.04
N CYS A 176 4.07 -22.33 7.79
CA CYS A 176 2.65 -22.23 7.45
C CYS A 176 2.34 -21.02 6.53
N GLY A 177 3.16 -19.98 6.58
CA GLY A 177 2.97 -18.76 5.81
C GLY A 177 3.45 -17.51 6.53
N ALA A 178 3.23 -16.34 5.92
CA ALA A 178 3.55 -15.03 6.46
C ALA A 178 2.30 -14.14 6.55
N LEU A 179 2.31 -13.22 7.52
CA LEU A 179 1.30 -12.18 7.69
C LEU A 179 2.01 -10.82 7.59
N GLY A 180 1.59 -10.00 6.63
CA GLY A 180 2.20 -8.69 6.39
C GLY A 180 2.22 -8.31 4.91
N PRO A 181 2.84 -7.16 4.55
CA PRO A 181 2.94 -6.65 3.18
C PRO A 181 3.98 -7.42 2.36
N CYS A 182 3.66 -8.68 2.11
CA CYS A 182 4.50 -9.61 1.36
C CYS A 182 3.64 -10.44 0.42
N VAL A 183 4.25 -11.00 -0.61
CA VAL A 183 3.59 -11.82 -1.62
C VAL A 183 4.33 -13.14 -1.75
N SER A 184 3.58 -14.24 -1.71
CA SER A 184 4.15 -15.58 -1.88
C SER A 184 4.73 -15.77 -3.28
N ILE A 185 6.00 -16.19 -3.37
CA ILE A 185 6.64 -16.59 -4.65
C ILE A 185 6.28 -18.05 -5.02
N GLN A 186 5.43 -18.72 -4.23
CA GLN A 186 4.93 -20.07 -4.49
C GLN A 186 6.04 -21.13 -4.67
N LYS A 187 7.20 -20.92 -4.04
CA LYS A 187 8.30 -21.89 -4.03
C LYS A 187 8.13 -22.86 -2.88
N LYS A 188 7.91 -24.14 -3.19
CA LYS A 188 7.74 -25.20 -2.17
C LYS A 188 8.99 -26.06 -2.03
N ASN A 189 9.21 -26.53 -0.80
CA ASN A 189 10.21 -27.54 -0.44
C ASN A 189 9.68 -28.31 0.79
N ASP A 190 10.47 -29.22 1.33
CA ASP A 190 10.09 -30.03 2.49
C ASP A 190 9.77 -29.21 3.75
N SER A 191 10.23 -27.96 3.86
CA SER A 191 9.94 -27.10 5.01
C SER A 191 8.55 -26.46 4.96
N VAL A 192 7.85 -26.47 3.81
CA VAL A 192 6.52 -25.84 3.69
C VAL A 192 5.44 -26.77 4.26
N SER A 193 4.56 -26.22 5.10
CA SER A 193 3.43 -26.95 5.69
C SER A 193 2.27 -27.05 4.71
N ASP A 194 1.50 -28.15 4.79
CA ASP A 194 0.18 -28.25 4.15
C ASP A 194 -0.84 -27.30 4.80
N LYS A 195 -0.64 -26.95 6.08
CA LYS A 195 -1.45 -25.96 6.78
C LYS A 195 -1.02 -24.55 6.37
N VAL A 196 -1.88 -23.85 5.65
CA VAL A 196 -1.62 -22.49 5.17
C VAL A 196 -2.21 -21.44 6.12
N ILE A 197 -1.42 -20.41 6.46
CA ILE A 197 -1.84 -19.23 7.21
C ILE A 197 -1.34 -17.99 6.48
N GLY A 198 -2.23 -17.06 6.13
CA GLY A 198 -1.86 -15.84 5.40
C GLY A 198 -1.29 -16.14 4.01
N GLU A 199 -0.20 -15.44 3.66
CA GLU A 199 0.58 -15.67 2.45
C GLU A 199 1.46 -16.92 2.66
N GLY A 200 0.91 -18.10 2.39
CA GLY A 200 1.61 -19.37 2.59
C GLY A 200 1.90 -20.14 1.31
N GLY A 201 2.11 -21.44 1.47
CA GLY A 201 2.47 -22.32 0.35
C GLY A 201 3.84 -22.02 -0.25
N THR A 202 4.71 -21.33 0.48
CA THR A 202 6.06 -20.96 0.06
C THR A 202 7.02 -20.91 1.25
N HIS A 203 8.31 -20.98 0.98
CA HIS A 203 9.38 -20.62 1.92
C HIS A 203 10.07 -19.31 1.52
N VAL A 204 9.62 -18.68 0.43
CA VAL A 204 10.16 -17.43 -0.11
C VAL A 204 9.03 -16.43 -0.39
N TRP A 205 9.19 -15.21 0.09
CA TRP A 205 8.28 -14.09 -0.13
C TRP A 205 9.00 -12.93 -0.76
N LYS A 206 8.30 -12.23 -1.63
CA LYS A 206 8.66 -10.90 -2.09
C LYS A 206 8.06 -9.88 -1.12
N LEU A 207 8.82 -8.87 -0.73
CA LEU A 207 8.34 -7.78 0.12
C LEU A 207 7.98 -6.58 -0.75
N GLY A 208 6.88 -5.91 -0.39
CA GLY A 208 6.70 -4.52 -0.78
C GLY A 208 7.64 -3.61 0.02
N SER A 209 8.04 -2.45 -0.53
CA SER A 209 8.97 -1.53 0.16
C SER A 209 8.36 -1.04 1.47
N SER A 210 8.91 -1.50 2.58
CA SER A 210 8.72 -0.79 3.86
C SER A 210 9.80 0.27 3.99
N SER A 211 9.43 1.53 3.81
CA SER A 211 10.02 2.58 4.64
C SER A 211 9.29 2.50 5.98
N PHE A 212 9.98 2.70 7.10
CA PHE A 212 9.50 2.69 8.50
C PHE A 212 9.67 1.40 9.30
N SER A 213 10.90 1.19 9.76
CA SER A 213 11.12 0.62 11.09
C SER A 213 11.36 1.78 12.07
N TYR A 214 10.47 1.93 13.06
CA TYR A 214 10.55 2.80 14.26
C TYR A 214 10.37 4.34 14.09
N GLY A 215 9.17 4.89 14.36
CA GLY A 215 8.91 6.35 14.49
C GLY A 215 7.43 6.73 14.34
N PRO A 216 6.92 7.83 14.95
CA PRO A 216 5.51 7.97 15.34
C PRO A 216 4.58 7.89 14.13
N THR A 217 3.64 6.96 14.26
CA THR A 217 2.58 6.67 13.32
C THR A 217 1.89 7.95 12.85
N CYS A 218 1.91 8.16 11.54
CA CYS A 218 1.13 9.16 10.82
C CYS A 218 -0.38 8.81 10.85
N HIS A 219 -0.96 8.59 12.03
CA HIS A 219 -2.40 8.43 12.17
C HIS A 219 -3.04 9.79 12.47
N PRO A 220 -4.05 10.23 11.69
CA PRO A 220 -4.92 11.29 12.15
C PRO A 220 -5.59 10.85 13.46
N GLN A 221 -5.68 11.78 14.40
CA GLN A 221 -6.11 11.56 15.77
C GLN A 221 -7.63 11.36 15.84
N GLY A 222 -8.14 10.29 15.21
CA GLY A 222 -9.57 10.03 15.02
C GLY A 222 -9.98 8.58 14.79
N GLU A 223 -9.07 7.71 14.34
CA GLU A 223 -9.40 6.30 14.06
C GLU A 223 -8.47 5.35 14.83
N ARG A 224 -8.68 5.23 16.15
CA ARG A 224 -7.95 4.30 17.02
C ARG A 224 -8.32 2.81 16.83
N ASN A 225 -9.10 2.47 15.80
CA ASN A 225 -9.70 1.13 15.67
C ASN A 225 -9.32 0.36 14.39
N PHE A 226 -8.31 0.81 13.63
CA PHE A 226 -7.73 -0.02 12.57
C PHE A 226 -6.24 -0.29 12.86
N ALA A 227 -5.98 -1.53 13.28
CA ALA A 227 -4.69 -2.20 13.31
C ALA A 227 -3.66 -1.74 14.36
N GLU A 228 -3.92 -2.03 15.63
CA GLU A 228 -2.83 -2.45 16.55
C GLU A 228 -2.27 -3.85 16.21
N ASP A 229 -2.81 -4.51 15.19
CA ASP A 229 -2.49 -5.91 14.84
C ASP A 229 -1.42 -6.11 13.76
N VAL A 230 -0.80 -5.06 13.20
CA VAL A 230 0.09 -5.20 12.03
C VAL A 230 1.58 -5.36 12.39
N ILE A 231 1.95 -5.30 13.67
CA ILE A 231 3.32 -5.68 14.10
C ILE A 231 3.24 -6.75 15.18
N ARG A 232 2.72 -7.92 14.81
CA ARG A 232 3.08 -9.19 15.46
C ARG A 232 3.93 -10.01 14.49
N TRP A 233 5.03 -9.42 14.05
CA TRP A 233 6.14 -10.20 13.49
C TRP A 233 6.71 -11.05 14.62
N LEU A 234 6.37 -12.33 14.57
CA LEU A 234 7.02 -13.39 15.33
C LEU A 234 6.75 -13.29 16.84
N ASP A 235 6.19 -14.36 17.40
CA ASP A 235 6.19 -14.56 18.85
C ASP A 235 7.60 -14.31 19.39
N LYS A 236 7.73 -13.71 20.59
CA LYS A 236 8.99 -13.20 21.17
C LYS A 236 10.09 -14.27 21.28
N THR A 237 9.76 -15.53 21.08
CA THR A 237 10.65 -16.69 21.00
C THR A 237 11.38 -16.85 19.65
N LEU A 238 10.90 -16.27 18.54
CA LEU A 238 11.54 -16.41 17.21
C LEU A 238 12.46 -15.25 16.81
N ILE A 239 12.46 -14.13 17.54
CA ILE A 239 13.24 -12.91 17.20
C ILE A 239 14.76 -13.07 17.42
N GLN A 240 15.24 -14.15 18.05
CA GLN A 240 16.69 -14.37 18.17
C GLN A 240 17.38 -14.85 16.88
N PHE A 241 16.65 -15.22 15.83
CA PHE A 241 17.27 -15.80 14.63
C PHE A 241 17.54 -14.78 13.51
N ALA A 242 16.63 -13.84 13.24
CA ALA A 242 16.78 -12.89 12.12
C ALA A 242 17.72 -11.72 12.43
N SER A 243 17.78 -11.26 13.69
CA SER A 243 18.70 -10.17 14.09
C SER A 243 20.19 -10.59 14.02
N LYS A 244 20.46 -11.90 14.11
CA LYS A 244 21.84 -12.42 14.08
C LYS A 244 22.49 -12.37 12.70
N ILE A 245 21.73 -12.32 11.61
CA ILE A 245 22.30 -12.27 10.25
C ILE A 245 22.60 -10.85 9.79
N TRP A 246 21.82 -9.84 10.21
CA TRP A 246 22.13 -8.44 9.89
C TRP A 246 23.41 -7.94 10.58
N GLY A 247 23.68 -8.40 11.81
CA GLY A 247 24.93 -8.09 12.54
C GLY A 247 26.17 -8.85 12.06
N LEU A 248 26.02 -9.85 11.18
CA LEU A 248 27.16 -10.61 10.62
C LEU A 248 27.60 -10.11 9.24
N CYS A 249 26.75 -9.35 8.53
CA CYS A 249 27.09 -8.74 7.23
C CYS A 249 27.63 -7.30 7.33
N THR A 250 27.48 -6.65 8.49
CA THR A 250 28.15 -5.39 8.79
C THR A 250 29.17 -5.66 9.89
N GLY A 251 30.45 -5.77 9.55
CA GLY A 251 31.54 -6.07 10.48
C GLY A 251 31.76 -4.96 11.52
N ARG A 252 30.80 -4.75 12.42
CA ARG A 252 30.93 -3.94 13.63
C ARG A 252 30.63 -4.83 14.83
N SER A 253 31.71 -5.31 15.42
CA SER A 253 31.74 -5.88 16.76
C SER A 253 31.18 -4.87 17.76
N ILE A 254 30.34 -5.33 18.68
CA ILE A 254 30.08 -4.66 19.96
C ILE A 254 31.35 -4.71 20.81
#